data_AF-A0A354BL85-F1
#
_entry.id   AF-A0A354BL85-F1
#
_cell.length_a   1.000
_cell.length_b   1.000
_cell.length_c   1.000
_cell.angle_alpha   90.00
_cell.angle_beta   90.00
_cell.angle_gamma   90.00
#
_symmetry.space_group_name_H-M   'P 1'
#
loop_
_entity.id
_entity.type
_entity.pdbx_description
1 polymer ?
#
loop_
_entity_poly.entity_id
_entity_poly.type
_entity_poly.pdbx_seq_one_letter_code
_entity_poly.pdbx_strand_id
1 'polypeptide(L)' 'GYLMKFGSRGNGEGQFNAPWGIAVDRVRGYVYVVDSANFRVQKFDMAGEFIMAWG' A
#
# COMPACT_ATOMS: atom_id res chain seq x y z
N GLY A 1 -11.92 13.07 13.38
CA GLY A 1 -10.60 12.93 14.03
C GLY A 1 -9.68 12.18 13.09
N TYR A 2 -8.36 12.38 13.23
CA TYR A 2 -7.38 11.54 12.54
C TYR A 2 -7.51 10.09 12.99
N LEU A 3 -7.51 9.15 12.04
CA LEU A 3 -7.63 7.71 12.33
C LEU A 3 -6.25 7.04 12.31
N MET A 4 -5.55 7.08 11.18
CA MET A 4 -4.26 6.41 11.01
C MET A 4 -3.50 6.91 9.77
N LYS A 5 -2.23 6.52 9.69
CA LYS A 5 -1.35 6.61 8.52
C LYS A 5 -0.44 5.39 8.54
N PHE A 6 -0.01 4.91 7.38
CA PHE A 6 0.93 3.79 7.27
C PHE A 6 1.91 4.01 6.12
N GLY A 7 3.01 3.25 6.19
CA GLY A 7 4.12 3.30 5.26
C GLY A 7 5.11 4.44 5.48
N SER A 8 6.21 4.36 4.73
CA SER A 8 7.33 5.33 4.77
C SER A 8 8.01 5.39 3.40
N ARG A 9 8.92 6.34 3.17
CA ARG A 9 9.66 6.42 1.90
C ARG A 9 10.68 5.28 1.80
N GLY A 10 10.75 4.61 0.66
CA GLY A 10 11.79 3.62 0.36
C GLY A 10 11.34 2.52 -0.60
N ASN A 11 12.14 1.47 -0.69
CA ASN A 11 11.96 0.39 -1.66
C ASN A 11 11.62 -0.96 -0.98
N GLY A 12 11.66 -1.02 0.36
CA GLY A 12 11.30 -2.21 1.14
C GLY A 12 9.80 -2.44 1.24
N GLU A 13 9.39 -3.58 1.79
CA GLU A 13 7.98 -3.91 2.04
C GLU A 13 7.30 -2.85 2.91
N GLY A 14 6.09 -2.43 2.51
CA GLY A 14 5.36 -1.35 3.17
C GLY A 14 5.97 0.05 3.03
N GLN A 15 7.07 0.18 2.30
CA GLN A 15 7.63 1.47 1.91
C GLN A 15 7.19 1.85 0.50
N PHE A 16 7.15 3.15 0.21
CA PHE A 16 6.70 3.69 -1.07
C PHE A 16 7.74 4.59 -1.72
N ASN A 17 7.75 4.55 -3.05
CA ASN A 17 8.51 5.41 -3.93
C ASN A 17 7.60 5.86 -5.10
N ALA A 18 7.17 7.13 -5.06
CA ALA A 18 6.21 7.72 -5.98
C ALA A 18 4.89 6.92 -6.13
N PRO A 19 4.13 6.70 -5.04
CA PRO A 19 2.85 6.02 -5.13
C PRO A 19 1.83 6.89 -5.90
N TRP A 20 1.16 6.33 -6.90
CA TRP A 20 0.31 7.09 -7.82
C TRP A 20 -1.17 6.75 -7.74
N GLY A 21 -1.50 5.54 -7.29
CA GLY A 21 -2.88 5.05 -7.26
C GLY A 21 -3.18 4.26 -6.00
N ILE A 22 -4.43 4.32 -5.56
CA ILE A 22 -4.96 3.55 -4.43
C ILE A 22 -6.34 2.98 -4.79
N ALA A 23 -6.59 1.72 -4.42
CA ALA A 23 -7.89 1.08 -4.52
C ALA A 23 -8.19 0.29 -3.24
N VAL A 24 -9.48 0.12 -2.91
CA VAL A 24 -9.92 -0.61 -1.72
C VAL A 24 -10.94 -1.68 -2.11
N ASP A 25 -10.64 -2.94 -1.82
CA ASP A 25 -11.64 -4.01 -1.82
C ASP A 25 -12.42 -3.94 -0.51
N ARG A 26 -13.62 -3.37 -0.57
CA ARG A 26 -14.49 -3.19 0.61
C ARG A 26 -15.07 -4.50 1.15
N VAL A 27 -15.18 -5.54 0.33
CA VAL A 27 -15.75 -6.83 0.73
C VAL A 27 -14.73 -7.63 1.51
N ARG A 28 -13.47 -7.62 1.05
CA ARG A 28 -12.39 -8.38 1.70
C ARG A 28 -11.56 -7.56 2.69
N GLY A 29 -11.66 -6.23 2.66
CA GLY A 29 -10.91 -5.35 3.55
C GLY A 29 -9.43 -5.24 3.16
N TYR A 30 -9.15 -5.01 1.87
CA TYR A 30 -7.78 -4.84 1.39
C TYR A 30 -7.57 -3.48 0.73
N VAL A 31 -6.39 -2.92 0.93
CA VAL A 31 -5.92 -1.71 0.27
C VAL A 31 -4.82 -2.08 -0.71
N TYR A 32 -4.91 -1.54 -1.93
CA TYR A 32 -3.95 -1.77 -2.99
C TYR A 32 -3.32 -0.43 -3.36
N VAL A 33 -2.00 -0.34 -3.39
CA VAL A 33 -1.26 0.87 -3.72
C VAL A 33 -0.34 0.60 -4.90
N VAL A 34 -0.42 1.44 -5.93
CA VAL A 34 0.50 1.42 -7.08
C VAL A 34 1.74 2.22 -6.71
N ASP A 35 2.84 1.51 -6.49
CA ASP A 35 4.13 2.03 -6.02
C ASP A 35 5.08 2.23 -7.21
N SER A 36 4.82 3.30 -7.97
CA SER A 36 5.22 3.41 -9.37
C SER A 36 6.72 3.37 -9.61
N ALA A 37 7.53 4.01 -8.76
CA ALA A 37 8.98 4.02 -8.95
C ALA A 37 9.66 2.74 -8.40
N ASN A 38 8.92 1.88 -7.70
CA ASN A 38 9.33 0.52 -7.36
C ASN A 38 8.76 -0.53 -8.32
N PHE A 39 8.03 -0.10 -9.36
CA PHE A 39 7.45 -0.96 -10.40
C PHE A 39 6.57 -2.10 -9.85
N ARG A 40 5.89 -1.86 -8.72
CA ARG A 40 5.08 -2.88 -8.05
C ARG A 40 3.73 -2.36 -7.60
N VAL A 41 2.81 -3.28 -7.38
CA VAL A 41 1.61 -3.07 -6.60
C VAL A 41 1.82 -3.70 -5.22
N GLN A 42 1.47 -2.97 -4.17
CA GLN A 42 1.50 -3.49 -2.80
C GLN A 42 0.08 -3.63 -2.27
N LYS A 43 -0.18 -4.75 -1.58
CA LYS A 43 -1.44 -5.05 -0.91
C LYS A 43 -1.27 -4.98 0.60
N PHE A 44 -2.22 -4.32 1.25
CA PHE A 44 -2.28 -4.12 2.69
C PHE A 44 -3.64 -4.55 3.23
N ASP A 45 -3.71 -4.80 4.53
CA ASP A 45 -4.99 -4.88 5.24
C ASP A 45 -5.53 -3.48 5.60
N MET A 46 -6.69 -3.44 6.26
CA MET A 46 -7.31 -2.19 6.71
C MET A 46 -6.55 -1.49 7.87
N ALA A 47 -5.62 -2.19 8.54
CA ALA A 47 -4.74 -1.62 9.55
C ALA A 47 -3.45 -1.04 8.95
N GLY A 48 -3.26 -1.16 7.63
CA GLY A 48 -2.08 -0.65 6.93
C GLY A 48 -0.88 -1.58 7.01
N GLU A 49 -1.05 -2.81 7.46
CA GLU A 49 0.01 -3.82 7.52
C GLU A 49 0.23 -4.42 6.13
N PHE A 50 1.50 -4.56 5.76
CA PHE A 50 1.88 -5.13 4.47
C PHE A 50 1.51 -6.62 4.42
N ILE A 51 0.87 -7.04 3.33
CA ILE A 51 0.52 -8.45 3.09
C ILE A 51 1.44 -9.06 2.04
N MET A 52 1.53 -8.41 0.87
CA MET A 52 2.32 -8.90 -0.26
C MET A 52 2.49 -7.80 -1.33
N ALA A 53 3.43 -8.02 -2.24
CA ALA A 53 3.61 -7.21 -3.44
C ALA A 53 3.76 -8.10 -4.67
N TRP A 54 3.43 -7.54 -5.85
CA TRP A 54 3.72 -8.16 -7.14
C TRP A 54 4.02 -7.10 -8.19
N GLY A 55 4.71 -7.53 -9.24
CA GLY A 55 5.31 -6.67 -10.26
C GLY A 55 6.75 -7.07 -10.51
#